data_AF-A0AAE3A3C7-F1
#
_entry.id   AF-A0AAE3A3C7-F1
#
_cell.length_a   1.000
_cell.length_b   1.000
_cell.length_c   1.000
_cell.angle_alpha   90.00
_cell.angle_beta   90.00
_cell.angle_gamma   90.00
#
_symmetry.space_group_name_H-M   'P 1'
#
loop_
_entity.id
_entity.type
_entity.pdbx_description
1 polymer ?
#
loop_
_entity_poly.entity_id
_entity_poly.type
_entity_poly.pdbx_seq_one_letter_code
_entity_poly.pdbx_strand_id
1 'polypeptide(L)'
;MTKAILVMDMPNSCGKCKFLYEFQGIKKCQLMNVLNNGASRLSQNTFTVKRYEKCPLRKLPEKVNHPEYCDNGRFDKGWNACLDEILK
;
A
#
# COMPACT_ATOMS: atom_id res chain seq x y z
N MET A 1 4.33 4.81 -22.20
CA MET A 1 3.80 5.44 -20.98
C MET A 1 4.71 5.13 -19.83
N THR A 2 5.24 6.15 -19.17
CA THR A 2 6.07 5.99 -17.97
C THR A 2 5.17 5.62 -16.78
N LYS A 3 5.54 4.56 -16.06
CA LYS A 3 4.81 4.10 -14.85
C LYS A 3 5.70 4.30 -13.63
N ALA A 4 5.10 4.51 -12.47
CA ALA A 4 5.78 4.66 -11.20
C ALA A 4 5.26 3.65 -10.17
N ILE A 5 6.15 3.21 -9.27
CA ILE A 5 5.84 2.37 -8.10
C ILE A 5 6.35 3.13 -6.88
N LEU A 6 5.58 3.11 -5.78
CA LEU A 6 5.97 3.69 -4.49
C LEU A 6 6.10 2.58 -3.45
N VAL A 7 7.28 2.47 -2.86
CA VAL A 7 7.59 1.52 -1.78
C VAL A 7 7.95 2.32 -0.54
N MET A 8 7.32 2.00 0.59
CA MET A 8 7.56 2.65 1.87
C MET A 8 7.09 1.76 3.01
N ASP A 9 7.57 2.04 4.22
CA ASP A 9 7.06 1.41 5.44
C ASP A 9 5.56 1.65 5.59
N MET A 10 4.85 0.56 5.88
CA MET A 10 3.41 0.61 5.98
C MET A 10 2.97 1.26 7.30
N PRO A 11 2.24 2.39 7.30
CA PRO A 11 1.78 2.98 8.54
C PRO A 11 0.67 2.14 9.19
N ASN A 12 0.72 2.04 10.51
CA ASN A 12 -0.26 1.28 11.31
C ASN A 12 -1.68 1.88 11.26
N SER A 13 -1.80 3.18 11.00
CA SER A 13 -3.08 3.86 10.81
C SER A 13 -2.93 5.05 9.84
N CYS A 14 -4.05 5.54 9.31
CA CYS A 14 -4.04 6.70 8.42
C CYS A 14 -3.53 7.98 9.11
N GLY A 15 -3.63 8.07 10.44
CA GLY A 15 -3.16 9.18 11.27
C GLY A 15 -1.64 9.26 11.40
N LYS A 16 -0.93 8.14 11.16
CA LYS A 16 0.54 8.07 11.12
C LYS A 16 1.09 8.08 9.69
N CYS A 17 0.22 8.26 8.69
CA CYS A 17 0.61 8.21 7.28
C CYS A 17 1.21 9.55 6.84
N LYS A 18 2.33 9.50 6.11
CA LYS A 18 3.00 10.70 5.54
C LYS A 18 2.16 11.45 4.50
N PHE A 19 1.09 10.82 3.98
CA PHE A 19 0.15 11.44 3.03
C PHE A 19 -1.09 12.06 3.70
N LEU A 20 -1.12 12.07 5.04
CA LEU A 20 -2.11 12.81 5.80
C LEU A 20 -1.78 14.31 5.72
N TYR A 21 -2.80 15.13 5.48
CA TYR A 21 -2.69 16.58 5.61
C TYR A 21 -3.93 17.13 6.31
N GLU A 22 -3.82 18.34 6.83
CA GLU A 22 -4.93 19.04 7.47
C GLU A 22 -5.27 20.30 6.68
N PHE A 23 -6.55 20.49 6.41
CA PHE A 23 -7.05 21.69 5.73
C PHE A 23 -8.32 22.16 6.45
N GLN A 24 -8.31 23.39 6.96
CA GLN A 24 -9.40 23.98 7.73
C GLN A 24 -9.85 23.11 8.93
N GLY A 25 -8.89 22.54 9.68
CA GLY A 25 -9.17 21.67 10.82
C GLY A 25 -9.63 20.25 10.45
N ILE A 26 -9.72 19.92 9.16
CA ILE A 26 -10.17 18.63 8.67
C ILE A 26 -8.97 17.83 8.15
N LYS A 27 -8.73 16.68 8.78
CA LYS A 27 -7.73 15.70 8.34
C LYS A 27 -8.18 15.00 7.06
N LYS A 28 -7.31 14.99 6.05
CA LYS A 28 -7.56 14.47 4.70
C LYS A 28 -6.39 13.62 4.22
N CYS A 29 -6.65 12.72 3.27
CA CYS A 29 -5.64 11.87 2.66
C CYS A 29 -5.33 12.32 1.23
N GLN A 30 -4.09 12.68 0.95
CA GLN A 30 -3.66 13.17 -0.37
C GLN A 30 -3.88 12.11 -1.46
N LEU A 31 -3.54 10.85 -1.18
CA LEU A 31 -3.66 9.76 -2.15
C LEU A 31 -5.12 9.47 -2.54
N MET A 32 -6.05 9.54 -1.58
CA MET A 32 -7.47 9.33 -1.85
C MET A 32 -8.08 10.48 -2.65
N ASN A 33 -7.60 11.70 -2.43
CA ASN A 33 -8.06 12.86 -3.18
C ASN A 33 -7.71 12.71 -4.68
N VAL A 34 -6.47 12.33 -4.95
CA VAL A 34 -5.94 12.16 -6.32
C VAL A 34 -6.47 10.91 -7.01
N LEU A 35 -6.52 9.78 -6.31
CA LEU A 35 -6.78 8.46 -6.93
C LEU A 35 -8.23 7.99 -6.86
N ASN A 36 -9.07 8.61 -6.00
CA ASN A 36 -10.46 8.18 -5.79
C ASN A 36 -11.46 9.34 -5.97
N ASN A 37 -11.24 10.22 -6.97
CA ASN A 37 -12.14 11.33 -7.33
C ASN A 37 -12.56 12.20 -6.13
N GLY A 38 -11.62 12.56 -5.26
CA GLY A 38 -11.91 13.44 -4.13
C GLY A 38 -12.80 12.82 -3.04
N ALA A 39 -13.02 11.49 -3.04
CA ALA A 39 -13.76 10.79 -1.98
C ALA A 39 -12.97 10.80 -0.65
N SER A 40 -12.94 11.97 -0.02
CA SER A 40 -12.42 12.25 1.31
C SER A 40 -13.40 11.80 2.39
N ARG A 41 -14.25 10.78 2.11
CA ARG A 41 -15.28 10.27 3.03
C ARG A 41 -14.68 9.38 4.12
N LEU A 42 -13.49 9.73 4.58
CA LEU A 42 -12.86 9.10 5.72
C LEU A 42 -13.36 9.85 6.96
N SER A 43 -14.12 9.16 7.80
CA SER A 43 -14.44 9.70 9.12
C SER A 43 -13.16 9.97 9.89
N GLN A 44 -13.13 10.99 10.75
CA GLN A 44 -11.96 11.30 11.59
C GLN A 44 -11.51 10.07 12.41
N ASN A 45 -12.47 9.24 12.84
CA ASN A 45 -12.21 7.97 13.53
C ASN A 45 -11.43 6.96 12.67
N THR A 46 -11.65 6.97 11.35
CA THR A 46 -10.90 6.12 10.42
C THR A 46 -9.46 6.58 10.31
N PHE A 47 -9.16 7.87 10.50
CA PHE A 47 -7.78 8.32 10.54
C PHE A 47 -7.06 7.87 11.80
N THR A 48 -7.73 7.90 12.95
CA THR A 48 -7.06 7.65 14.24
C THR A 48 -6.88 6.16 14.54
N VAL A 49 -7.86 5.31 14.23
CA VAL A 49 -7.90 3.93 14.75
C VAL A 49 -7.67 2.86 13.67
N LYS A 50 -8.03 3.12 12.42
CA LYS A 50 -8.03 2.09 11.37
C LYS A 50 -7.35 2.58 10.10
N ARG A 51 -7.27 1.68 9.13
CA ARG A 51 -6.92 2.00 7.75
C ARG A 51 -8.16 1.81 6.89
N TYR A 52 -8.33 2.69 5.93
CA TYR A 52 -9.38 2.53 4.95
C TYR A 52 -9.11 1.37 3.99
N GLU A 53 -10.15 0.60 3.69
CA GLU A 53 -10.07 -0.62 2.88
C GLU A 53 -9.64 -0.35 1.42
N LYS A 54 -10.08 0.78 0.85
CA LYS A 54 -9.71 1.20 -0.52
C LYS A 54 -8.47 2.10 -0.56
N CYS A 55 -7.65 2.07 0.50
CA CYS A 55 -6.37 2.76 0.47
C CYS A 55 -5.50 2.24 -0.69
N PRO A 56 -4.89 3.13 -1.50
CA PRO A 56 -4.10 2.73 -2.67
C PRO A 56 -2.72 2.17 -2.28
N LEU A 57 -2.19 2.55 -1.11
CA LEU A 57 -1.06 1.83 -0.55
C LEU A 57 -1.55 0.41 -0.26
N ARG A 58 -0.77 -0.61 -0.62
CA ARG A 58 -1.06 -2.01 -0.32
C ARG A 58 0.18 -2.64 0.31
N LYS A 59 -0.02 -3.65 1.16
CA LYS A 59 1.12 -4.41 1.67
C LYS A 59 1.80 -5.06 0.47
N LEU A 60 3.13 -5.17 0.53
CA LEU A 60 3.82 -6.00 -0.41
C LEU A 60 3.26 -7.43 -0.32
N PRO A 61 3.15 -8.14 -1.45
CA PRO A 61 2.80 -9.54 -1.42
C PRO A 61 3.79 -10.36 -0.59
N GLU A 62 3.33 -11.53 -0.15
CA GLU A 62 4.17 -12.46 0.59
C GLU A 62 5.03 -13.29 -0.37
N LYS A 63 6.15 -13.79 0.16
CA LYS A 63 6.96 -14.79 -0.54
C LYS A 63 6.18 -16.09 -0.65
N VAL A 64 6.38 -16.80 -1.74
CA VAL A 64 5.69 -18.07 -2.03
C VAL A 64 6.68 -19.19 -2.25
N ASN A 65 6.25 -20.43 -2.01
CA ASN A 65 7.05 -21.63 -2.26
C ASN A 65 6.14 -22.84 -2.52
N HIS A 66 5.99 -23.19 -3.78
CA HIS A 66 5.18 -24.29 -4.31
C HIS A 66 6.10 -25.29 -5.01
N PRO A 67 6.83 -26.13 -4.24
CA PRO A 67 7.76 -27.11 -4.80
C PRO A 67 7.07 -28.20 -5.65
N GLU A 68 5.76 -28.40 -5.46
CA GLU A 68 4.95 -29.40 -6.16
C GLU A 68 4.58 -29.03 -7.61
N TYR A 69 4.89 -27.81 -8.05
CA TYR A 69 4.60 -27.38 -9.41
C TYR A 69 5.57 -28.03 -10.42
N CYS A 70 5.08 -28.23 -11.66
CA CYS A 70 5.85 -28.87 -12.73
C CYS A 70 7.14 -28.12 -13.11
N ASP A 71 7.27 -26.87 -12.68
CA ASP A 71 8.44 -26.01 -12.89
C ASP A 71 9.45 -26.05 -11.72
N ASN A 72 9.21 -26.90 -10.71
CA ASN A 72 10.01 -26.99 -9.47
C ASN A 72 10.15 -25.63 -8.76
N GLY A 73 9.09 -24.81 -8.75
CA GLY A 73 9.08 -23.51 -8.07
C GLY A 73 9.98 -22.46 -8.74
N ARG A 74 10.28 -22.59 -10.03
CA ARG A 74 11.09 -21.62 -10.78
C ARG A 74 10.44 -20.24 -10.76
N PHE A 75 9.12 -20.15 -10.95
CA PHE A 75 8.40 -18.87 -10.90
C PHE A 75 8.45 -18.24 -9.50
N ASP A 76 8.31 -19.04 -8.45
CA ASP A 76 8.38 -18.58 -7.07
C ASP A 76 9.75 -18.00 -6.72
N LYS A 77 10.83 -18.63 -7.21
CA LYS A 77 12.19 -18.09 -7.04
C LYS A 77 12.33 -16.71 -7.68
N GLY A 78 11.83 -16.54 -8.91
CA GLY A 78 11.86 -15.24 -9.59
C GLY A 78 11.00 -14.18 -8.89
N TRP A 79 9.82 -14.56 -8.42
CA TRP A 79 8.94 -13.70 -7.63
C TRP A 79 9.59 -13.25 -6.32
N ASN A 80 10.12 -14.19 -5.55
CA ASN A 80 10.78 -13.91 -4.28
C ASN A 80 12.02 -13.04 -4.48
N ALA A 81 12.80 -13.26 -5.55
CA ALA A 81 13.93 -12.41 -5.89
C ALA A 81 13.50 -10.97 -6.22
N CYS A 82 12.39 -10.78 -6.93
CA CYS A 82 11.82 -9.45 -7.18
C CYS A 82 11.41 -8.76 -5.87
N LEU A 83 10.75 -9.48 -4.96
CA LEU A 83 10.41 -8.96 -3.63
C LEU A 83 11.66 -8.62 -2.82
N ASP A 84 12.71 -9.41 -2.90
CA ASP A 84 13.99 -9.14 -2.23
C ASP A 84 14.64 -7.86 -2.76
N GLU A 85 14.66 -7.62 -4.08
CA GLU A 85 15.18 -6.35 -4.63
C GLU A 85 14.36 -5.14 -4.19
N ILE A 86 13.05 -5.28 -3.99
CA ILE A 86 12.18 -4.22 -3.48
C ILE A 86 12.44 -3.91 -2.00
N LEU A 87 12.84 -4.93 -1.23
CA LEU A 87 13.02 -4.85 0.24
C LEU A 87 14.45 -4.53 0.67
N LYS A 88 15.42 -4.51 -0.25
CA LYS A 88 16.80 -4.06 -0.01
C LYS A 88 16.86 -2.55 0.28
#